data_AF-A0A368TK69-F1
#
_entry.id   AF-A0A368TK69-F1
#
_cell.length_a   1.000
_cell.length_b   1.000
_cell.length_c   1.000
_cell.angle_alpha   90.00
_cell.angle_beta   90.00
_cell.angle_gamma   90.00
#
_symmetry.space_group_name_H-M   'P 1'
#
loop_
_entity.id
_entity.type
_entity.pdbx_description
1 polymer ?
#
loop_
_entity_poly.entity_id
_entity_poly.type
_entity_poly.pdbx_seq_one_letter_code
_entity_poly.pdbx_strand_id
1 'polypeptide(L)'
;MINNDGNEITVNPHSENRKTARLRDGKCLIFTTNFEKSASELISTYFGKDVIEKIFNCFKNWLDLQQVRHFEEGNIDVYIFSCYLAYLARALYKHHLGVTGWEGVEDSLEELGRIRKTTLDFGSESRDKISVLTKEQKEIIEKFGFADALF
;
A
#
# COMPACT_ATOMS: atom_id res chain seq x y z
N MET A 1 -21.48 -21.32 -5.18
CA MET A 1 -21.47 -22.28 -4.05
C MET A 1 -20.08 -22.25 -3.45
N ILE A 2 -19.97 -22.16 -2.14
CA ILE A 2 -18.69 -22.18 -1.42
C ILE A 2 -18.58 -23.57 -0.83
N ASN A 3 -17.69 -24.41 -1.38
CA ASN A 3 -17.31 -25.65 -0.73
C ASN A 3 -16.04 -25.37 0.07
N ASN A 4 -16.05 -25.77 1.33
CA ASN A 4 -14.94 -25.58 2.26
C ASN A 4 -14.41 -26.95 2.68
N ASP A 5 -13.44 -27.47 1.94
CA ASP A 5 -12.74 -28.70 2.28
C ASP A 5 -11.42 -28.34 2.96
N GLY A 6 -11.54 -27.93 4.23
CA GLY A 6 -10.49 -27.97 5.26
C GLY A 6 -9.23 -27.11 5.09
N ASN A 7 -8.88 -26.66 3.88
CA ASN A 7 -7.74 -25.76 3.64
C ASN A 7 -7.77 -25.01 2.29
N GLU A 8 -8.74 -25.27 1.41
CA GLU A 8 -8.86 -24.57 0.13
C GLU A 8 -10.33 -24.19 -0.14
N ILE A 9 -10.59 -22.89 -0.28
CA ILE A 9 -11.92 -22.36 -0.56
C ILE A 9 -12.08 -22.25 -2.08
N THR A 10 -12.78 -23.21 -2.68
CA THR A 10 -13.12 -23.13 -4.10
C THR A 10 -14.43 -22.36 -4.25
N VAL A 11 -14.34 -21.09 -4.62
CA VAL A 11 -15.51 -20.27 -4.95
C VAL A 11 -15.92 -20.56 -6.38
N ASN A 12 -16.93 -21.38 -6.56
CA ASN A 12 -17.56 -21.55 -7.87
C ASN A 12 -18.64 -20.47 -8.08
N PRO A 13 -18.38 -19.51 -8.96
CA PRO A 13 -19.23 -18.36 -9.11
C PRO A 13 -20.46 -18.70 -9.95
N HIS A 14 -21.63 -18.21 -9.53
CA HIS A 14 -22.90 -18.56 -10.16
C HIS A 14 -23.05 -17.85 -11.52
N SER A 15 -22.79 -18.58 -12.60
CA SER A 15 -22.74 -18.07 -13.98
C SER A 15 -24.04 -17.37 -14.42
N GLU A 16 -25.19 -17.96 -14.10
CA GLU A 16 -26.49 -17.45 -14.52
C GLU A 16 -26.87 -16.14 -13.80
N ASN A 17 -26.56 -16.01 -12.50
CA ASN A 17 -26.74 -14.76 -11.75
C ASN A 17 -25.83 -13.65 -12.28
N ARG A 18 -24.60 -13.99 -12.72
CA ARG A 18 -23.71 -12.99 -13.34
C ARG A 18 -24.21 -12.51 -14.69
N LYS A 19 -24.78 -13.39 -15.51
CA LYS A 19 -25.39 -12.99 -16.79
C LYS A 19 -26.59 -12.07 -16.58
N THR A 20 -27.47 -12.42 -15.64
CA THR A 20 -28.64 -11.58 -15.31
C THR A 20 -28.26 -10.26 -14.65
N ALA A 21 -27.21 -10.22 -13.83
CA ALA A 21 -26.65 -8.96 -13.31
C ALA A 21 -26.09 -8.10 -14.45
N ARG A 22 -25.31 -8.67 -15.37
CA ARG A 22 -24.78 -7.97 -16.56
C ARG A 22 -25.86 -7.38 -17.47
N LEU A 23 -27.04 -8.00 -17.53
CA LEU A 23 -28.19 -7.49 -18.28
C LEU A 23 -28.84 -6.28 -17.60
N ARG A 24 -28.64 -6.11 -16.28
CA ARG A 24 -29.13 -4.99 -15.48
C ARG A 24 -28.11 -3.86 -15.35
N ASP A 25 -26.83 -4.18 -15.50
CA ASP A 25 -25.76 -3.20 -15.65
C ASP A 25 -26.02 -2.46 -16.98
N GLY A 26 -26.50 -1.22 -16.90
CA GLY A 26 -26.91 -0.43 -18.06
C GLY A 26 -25.82 -0.25 -19.13
N LYS A 27 -26.16 0.43 -20.24
CA LYS A 27 -25.17 0.74 -21.28
C LYS A 27 -24.11 1.68 -20.72
N CYS A 28 -22.85 1.26 -20.73
CA CYS A 28 -21.70 2.10 -20.37
C CYS A 28 -21.15 2.77 -21.62
N LEU A 29 -21.05 4.10 -21.61
CA LEU A 29 -20.41 4.88 -22.67
C LEU A 29 -19.15 5.54 -22.08
N ILE A 30 -17.99 5.25 -22.67
CA ILE A 30 -16.72 5.85 -22.27
C ILE A 30 -16.29 6.80 -23.39
N PHE A 31 -16.15 8.08 -23.05
CA PHE A 31 -15.58 9.07 -23.95
C PHE A 31 -14.07 9.17 -23.71
N THR A 32 -13.29 9.21 -24.80
CA THR A 32 -11.83 9.35 -24.75
C THR A 32 -11.39 10.38 -25.78
N THR A 33 -10.33 11.11 -25.47
CA THR A 33 -9.61 11.96 -26.42
C THR A 33 -8.42 11.22 -27.05
N ASN A 34 -8.07 10.04 -26.53
CA ASN A 34 -6.99 9.20 -27.04
C ASN A 34 -7.58 8.11 -27.96
N PHE A 35 -7.32 8.25 -29.27
CA PHE A 35 -7.78 7.36 -30.32
C PHE A 35 -6.74 6.31 -30.77
N GLU A 36 -5.51 6.39 -30.27
CA GLU A 36 -4.44 5.44 -30.61
C GLU A 36 -4.54 4.15 -29.78
N LYS A 37 -5.10 4.24 -28.57
CA LYS A 37 -5.31 3.09 -27.69
C LYS A 37 -6.45 2.21 -28.17
N SER A 38 -6.29 0.90 -28.00
CA SER A 38 -7.35 -0.06 -28.26
C SER A 38 -8.52 0.11 -27.29
N ALA A 39 -9.72 -0.31 -27.70
CA ALA A 39 -10.90 -0.30 -26.84
C ALA A 39 -10.69 -1.10 -25.54
N SER A 40 -9.98 -2.22 -25.60
CA SER A 40 -9.61 -3.03 -24.43
C SER A 40 -8.74 -2.27 -23.44
N GLU A 41 -7.74 -1.54 -23.92
CA GLU A 41 -6.86 -0.74 -23.07
C GLU A 41 -7.59 0.45 -22.47
N LEU A 42 -8.48 1.11 -23.21
CA LEU A 42 -9.30 2.22 -22.73
C LEU A 42 -10.25 1.76 -21.62
N ILE A 43 -10.95 0.64 -21.84
CA ILE A 43 -11.82 0.01 -20.84
C ILE A 43 -10.99 -0.36 -19.60
N SER A 44 -9.86 -1.04 -19.78
CA SER A 44 -8.98 -1.42 -18.66
C SER A 44 -8.47 -0.19 -17.88
N THR A 45 -8.11 0.88 -18.58
CA THR A 45 -7.67 2.15 -17.95
C THR A 45 -8.80 2.79 -17.14
N TYR A 46 -10.01 2.86 -17.71
CA TYR A 46 -11.18 3.43 -17.05
C TYR A 46 -11.58 2.62 -15.80
N PHE A 47 -11.61 1.30 -15.89
CA PHE A 47 -11.89 0.41 -14.77
C PHE A 47 -10.71 0.26 -13.80
N GLY A 48 -9.51 0.71 -14.18
CA GLY A 48 -8.35 0.86 -13.31
C GLY A 48 -8.53 1.89 -12.19
N LYS A 49 -9.70 2.56 -12.11
CA LYS A 49 -10.12 3.42 -11.00
C LYS A 49 -10.05 2.75 -9.62
N ASP A 50 -10.08 1.42 -9.56
CA ASP A 50 -9.82 0.65 -8.32
C ASP A 50 -8.50 1.05 -7.62
N VAL A 51 -7.49 1.50 -8.39
CA VAL A 51 -6.26 2.06 -7.83
C VAL A 51 -6.54 3.30 -6.98
N ILE A 52 -7.41 4.21 -7.45
CA ILE A 52 -7.80 5.42 -6.71
C ILE A 52 -8.56 5.04 -5.43
N GLU A 53 -9.45 4.06 -5.48
CA GLU A 53 -10.18 3.59 -4.30
C GLU A 53 -9.24 2.97 -3.26
N LYS A 54 -8.24 2.20 -3.70
CA LYS A 54 -7.17 1.68 -2.82
C LYS A 54 -6.33 2.80 -2.19
N ILE A 55 -6.07 3.88 -2.91
CA ILE A 55 -5.36 5.06 -2.37
C ILE A 55 -6.19 5.71 -1.26
N PHE A 56 -7.47 5.98 -1.52
CA PHE A 56 -8.35 6.56 -0.51
C PHE A 56 -8.53 5.64 0.70
N ASN A 57 -8.56 4.33 0.49
CA ASN A 57 -8.58 3.36 1.58
C ASN A 57 -7.30 3.43 2.43
N CYS A 58 -6.13 3.55 1.80
CA CYS A 58 -4.86 3.75 2.49
C CYS A 58 -4.86 5.05 3.31
N PHE A 59 -5.39 6.14 2.75
CA PHE A 59 -5.46 7.42 3.48
C PHE A 59 -6.34 7.29 4.71
N LYS A 60 -7.54 6.73 4.55
CA LYS A 60 -8.55 6.66 5.61
C LYS A 60 -8.17 5.70 6.74
N ASN A 61 -7.64 4.52 6.41
CA ASN A 61 -7.41 3.48 7.42
C ASN A 61 -5.98 3.47 7.96
N TRP A 62 -4.99 3.71 7.11
CA TRP A 62 -3.60 3.37 7.43
C TRP A 62 -2.74 4.59 7.76
N LEU A 63 -2.93 5.67 6.99
CA LEU A 63 -2.37 6.97 7.34
C LEU A 63 -3.21 7.71 8.39
N ASP A 64 -4.23 7.01 8.93
CA ASP A 64 -5.17 7.48 9.92
C ASP A 64 -5.56 8.93 9.65
N LEU A 65 -6.10 9.16 8.43
CA LEU A 65 -6.78 10.39 8.06
C LEU A 65 -8.02 10.53 8.97
N GLN A 66 -7.78 10.75 10.26
CA GLN A 66 -8.79 10.95 11.29
C GLN A 66 -9.69 12.09 10.82
N GLN A 67 -10.91 12.13 11.35
CA GLN A 67 -11.71 13.35 11.31
C GLN A 67 -11.07 14.40 12.23
N VAL A 68 -9.87 14.88 11.89
CA VAL A 68 -9.32 16.05 12.54
C VAL A 68 -10.21 17.20 12.11
N ARG A 69 -11.03 17.69 13.04
CA ARG A 69 -11.87 18.87 12.83
C ARG A 69 -10.97 20.09 12.78
N HIS A 70 -10.24 20.24 11.69
CA HIS A 70 -9.57 21.47 11.35
C HIS A 70 -10.67 22.46 10.94
N PHE A 71 -10.97 23.41 11.83
CA PHE A 71 -11.99 24.43 11.60
C PHE A 71 -11.54 25.53 10.62
N GLU A 72 -10.29 25.48 10.16
CA GLU A 72 -9.65 26.49 9.33
C GLU A 72 -9.09 25.82 8.06
N GLU A 73 -9.52 26.32 6.89
CA GLU A 73 -9.31 25.67 5.59
C GLU A 73 -7.82 25.39 5.27
N GLY A 74 -6.91 26.30 5.64
CA GLY A 74 -5.48 26.13 5.38
C GLY A 74 -4.83 24.94 6.09
N ASN A 75 -5.35 24.54 7.25
CA ASN A 75 -4.83 23.37 7.97
C ASN A 75 -5.25 22.05 7.31
N ILE A 76 -6.40 22.04 6.62
CA ILE A 76 -6.88 20.87 5.88
C ILE A 76 -5.96 20.60 4.69
N ASP A 77 -5.56 21.63 3.95
CA ASP A 77 -4.69 21.48 2.79
C ASP A 77 -3.31 20.92 3.16
N VAL A 78 -2.70 21.44 4.23
CA VAL A 78 -1.39 20.95 4.73
C VAL A 78 -1.50 19.51 5.21
N TYR A 79 -2.60 19.15 5.87
CA TYR A 79 -2.83 17.80 6.35
C TYR A 79 -2.99 16.81 5.19
N ILE A 80 -3.85 17.11 4.21
CA ILE A 80 -4.03 16.30 3.00
C ILE A 80 -2.72 16.15 2.24
N PHE A 81 -1.95 17.23 2.10
CA PHE A 81 -0.65 17.22 1.45
C PHE A 81 0.34 16.29 2.17
N SER A 82 0.37 16.32 3.50
CA SER A 82 1.23 15.46 4.32
C SER A 82 0.86 13.98 4.15
N CYS A 83 -0.44 13.65 4.15
CA CYS A 83 -0.91 12.29 3.87
C CYS A 83 -0.56 11.83 2.46
N TYR A 84 -0.64 12.73 1.48
CA TYR A 84 -0.23 12.42 0.10
C TYR A 84 1.27 12.12 0.01
N LEU A 85 2.12 12.91 0.68
CA LEU A 85 3.56 12.63 0.76
C LEU A 85 3.86 11.30 1.44
N ALA A 86 3.19 11.00 2.56
CA ALA A 86 3.36 9.74 3.26
C ALA A 86 2.97 8.54 2.37
N TYR A 87 1.90 8.67 1.59
CA TYR A 87 1.52 7.67 0.60
C TYR A 87 2.55 7.49 -0.51
N LEU A 88 3.08 8.58 -1.06
CA LEU A 88 4.13 8.51 -2.09
C LEU A 88 5.38 7.79 -1.57
N ALA A 89 5.82 8.14 -0.35
CA ALA A 89 6.93 7.46 0.30
C ALA A 89 6.66 5.95 0.46
N ARG A 90 5.43 5.58 0.84
CA ARG A 90 5.02 4.19 0.97
C ARG A 90 4.93 3.45 -0.38
N ALA A 91 4.48 4.13 -1.43
CA ALA A 91 4.44 3.57 -2.78
C ALA A 91 5.86 3.31 -3.33
N LEU A 92 6.80 4.23 -3.08
CA LEU A 92 8.21 4.02 -3.36
C LEU A 92 8.78 2.86 -2.54
N TYR A 93 8.47 2.81 -1.24
CA TYR A 93 8.89 1.74 -0.36
C TYR A 93 8.44 0.37 -0.90
N LYS A 94 7.16 0.25 -1.28
CA LYS A 94 6.58 -0.94 -1.91
C LYS A 94 7.32 -1.34 -3.19
N HIS A 95 7.62 -0.36 -4.04
CA HIS A 95 8.32 -0.58 -5.30
C HIS A 95 9.72 -1.16 -5.07
N HIS A 96 10.47 -0.63 -4.10
CA HIS A 96 11.79 -1.15 -3.73
C HIS A 96 11.73 -2.56 -3.11
N LEU A 97 10.72 -2.84 -2.29
CA LEU A 97 10.57 -4.15 -1.66
C LEU A 97 10.17 -5.27 -2.64
N GLY A 98 9.57 -4.89 -3.78
CA GLY A 98 9.14 -5.80 -4.84
C GLY A 98 7.89 -6.63 -4.50
N VAL A 99 7.07 -6.18 -3.53
CA VAL A 99 5.91 -6.94 -3.04
C VAL A 99 4.62 -6.62 -3.79
N THR A 100 3.82 -7.65 -4.04
CA THR A 100 2.49 -7.54 -4.65
C THR A 100 1.43 -7.33 -3.58
N GLY A 101 1.20 -6.08 -3.17
CA GLY A 101 0.16 -5.77 -2.19
C GLY A 101 0.57 -4.67 -1.22
N TRP A 102 -0.26 -4.41 -0.22
CA TRP A 102 0.08 -3.50 0.88
C TRP A 102 0.48 -4.27 2.14
N GLU A 103 -0.05 -5.47 2.38
CA GLU A 103 0.27 -6.33 3.54
C GLU A 103 1.78 -6.54 3.72
N GLY A 104 2.49 -6.97 2.68
CA GLY A 104 3.95 -7.14 2.75
C GLY A 104 4.74 -5.85 3.03
N VAL A 105 4.16 -4.67 2.77
CA VAL A 105 4.74 -3.39 3.19
C VAL A 105 4.55 -3.19 4.70
N GLU A 106 3.39 -3.54 5.24
CA GLU A 106 3.07 -3.43 6.66
C GLU A 106 3.97 -4.34 7.50
N ASP A 107 4.02 -5.62 7.12
CA ASP A 107 4.81 -6.63 7.82
C ASP A 107 6.29 -6.22 7.86
N SER A 108 6.83 -5.73 6.73
CA SER A 108 8.21 -5.29 6.66
C SER A 108 8.49 -4.06 7.52
N LEU A 109 7.55 -3.10 7.61
CA LEU A 109 7.70 -1.93 8.46
C LEU A 109 7.60 -2.30 9.94
N GLU A 110 6.72 -3.24 10.30
CA GLU A 110 6.63 -3.76 11.65
C GLU A 110 7.92 -4.48 12.06
N GLU A 111 8.47 -5.31 11.16
CA GLU A 111 9.72 -6.04 11.40
C GLU A 111 10.93 -5.11 11.53
N LEU A 112 11.01 -4.05 10.70
CA LEU A 112 12.01 -2.99 10.85
C LEU A 112 11.83 -2.18 12.14
N GLY A 113 10.58 -1.95 12.57
CA GLY A 113 10.25 -1.26 13.82
C GLY A 113 10.73 -1.97 15.08
N ARG A 114 11.06 -3.27 14.99
CA ARG A 114 11.62 -4.06 16.10
C ARG A 114 13.11 -3.80 16.34
N ILE A 115 13.81 -3.18 15.39
CA ILE A 115 15.23 -2.83 15.52
C ILE A 115 15.39 -1.77 16.60
N ARG A 116 16.22 -2.04 17.60
CA ARG A 116 16.49 -1.10 18.71
C ARG A 116 17.91 -0.58 18.64
N LYS A 117 18.07 0.71 18.83
CA LYS A 117 19.37 1.36 19.04
C LYS A 117 19.53 1.66 20.54
N THR A 118 20.61 1.18 21.12
CA THR A 118 20.98 1.44 22.53
C THR A 118 22.25 2.27 22.54
N THR A 119 22.19 3.44 23.17
CA THR A 119 23.36 4.28 23.42
C THR A 119 23.91 3.93 24.80
N LEU A 120 25.16 3.48 24.84
CA LEU A 120 25.89 3.19 26.07
C LEU A 120 26.80 4.37 26.38
N ASP A 121 26.56 5.04 27.49
CA ASP A 121 27.31 6.22 27.91
C ASP A 121 28.35 5.84 28.97
N PHE A 122 29.62 6.00 28.64
CA PHE A 122 30.77 5.70 29.51
C PHE A 122 31.46 6.98 29.98
N GLY A 123 30.68 7.95 30.47
CA GLY A 123 31.16 9.21 31.05
C GLY A 123 31.77 10.18 30.01
N SER A 124 32.87 9.81 29.35
CA SER A 124 33.54 10.58 28.31
C SER A 124 33.34 10.03 26.89
N GLU A 125 32.84 8.81 26.75
CA GLU A 125 32.55 8.19 25.45
C GLU A 125 31.14 7.62 25.41
N SER A 126 30.34 8.04 24.42
CA SER A 126 29.07 7.40 24.08
C SER A 126 29.26 6.43 22.93
N ARG A 127 28.83 5.18 23.07
CA ARG A 127 28.82 4.18 21.99
C ARG A 127 27.41 3.75 21.66
N ASP A 128 27.05 3.88 20.39
CA ASP A 128 25.79 3.40 19.88
C ASP A 128 25.90 1.93 19.46
N LYS A 129 24.92 1.12 19.85
CA LYS A 129 24.83 -0.28 19.45
C LYS A 129 23.42 -0.62 19.00
N ILE A 130 23.28 -1.19 17.82
CA ILE A 130 22.00 -1.71 17.33
C ILE A 130 21.79 -3.16 17.77
N SER A 131 20.53 -3.57 17.88
CA SER A 131 20.15 -4.97 18.06
C SER A 131 20.68 -5.83 16.91
N VAL A 132 20.98 -7.11 17.20
CA VAL A 132 21.38 -8.06 16.16
C VAL A 132 20.23 -8.22 15.17
N LEU A 133 20.50 -7.92 13.89
CA LEU A 133 19.51 -7.98 12.84
C LEU A 133 19.17 -9.42 12.46
N THR A 134 17.89 -9.70 12.29
CA THR A 134 17.38 -10.96 11.73
C THR A 134 17.74 -11.07 10.24
N LYS A 135 17.62 -12.27 9.66
CA LYS A 135 17.86 -12.46 8.21
C LYS A 135 16.88 -11.63 7.38
N GLU A 136 15.61 -11.64 7.79
CA GLU A 136 14.54 -10.88 7.15
C GLU A 136 14.82 -9.37 7.18
N GLN A 137 15.22 -8.82 8.33
CA GLN A 137 15.59 -7.39 8.44
C GLN A 137 16.75 -7.03 7.51
N LYS A 138 17.76 -7.89 7.37
CA LYS A 138 18.89 -7.66 6.45
C LYS A 138 18.44 -7.67 5.00
N GLU A 139 17.63 -8.64 4.60
CA GLU A 139 17.08 -8.73 3.24
C GLU A 139 16.24 -7.49 2.89
N ILE A 140 15.43 -7.00 3.84
CA ILE A 140 14.66 -5.77 3.67
C ILE A 140 15.62 -4.58 3.44
N ILE A 141 16.62 -4.40 4.30
CA ILE A 141 17.57 -3.26 4.21
C ILE A 141 18.41 -3.32 2.93
N GLU A 142 18.82 -4.51 2.48
CA GLU A 142 19.54 -4.71 1.23
C GLU A 142 18.69 -4.29 0.02
N LYS A 143 17.39 -4.63 -0.01
CA LYS A 143 16.47 -4.20 -1.07
C LYS A 143 16.31 -2.68 -1.15
N PHE A 144 16.52 -1.97 -0.04
CA PHE A 144 16.53 -0.51 -0.01
C PHE A 144 17.86 0.12 -0.43
N GLY A 145 18.90 -0.68 -0.68
CA GLY A 145 20.22 -0.17 -1.05
C GLY A 145 21.01 0.41 0.13
N PHE A 146 20.63 0.08 1.37
CA PHE A 146 21.31 0.55 2.59
C PHE A 146 22.26 -0.49 3.19
N ALA A 147 22.68 -1.49 2.42
CA ALA A 147 23.61 -2.53 2.88
C ALA A 147 24.91 -1.95 3.48
N ASP A 148 25.41 -0.85 2.89
CA ASP A 148 26.65 -0.20 3.30
C ASP A 148 26.47 0.83 4.45
N ALA A 149 25.23 1.20 4.77
CA ALA A 149 24.93 2.22 5.79
C ALA A 149 24.75 1.63 7.20
N LEU A 150 24.88 0.31 7.34
CA LEU A 150 24.61 -0.42 8.57
C LEU A 150 25.78 -0.47 9.58
N PHE A 151 26.90 0.21 9.31
CA PHE A 151 28.08 0.27 10.18
C PHE A 151 28.78 1.63 10.15
#